data_AF-A0A9D6GN87-F1
#
_entry.id   AF-A0A9D6GN87-F1
#
_cell.length_a   1.000
_cell.length_b   1.000
_cell.length_c   1.000
_cell.angle_alpha   90.00
_cell.angle_beta   90.00
_cell.angle_gamma   90.00
#
_symmetry.space_group_name_H-M   'P 1'
#
loop_
_entity.id
_entity.type
_entity.pdbx_description
1 polymer ?
#
loop_
_entity_poly.entity_id
_entity_poly.type
_entity_poly.pdbx_seq_one_letter_code
_entity_poly.pdbx_strand_id
1 'polypeptide(L)'
;MKSVRIAALFVLLLASITARAESLVVNGSLNGGIANQDVPSGWTVLEGTPDTMDPSNNIGVSGLQSFGVTPTFSFDGGTWVGLGADAGYVERFGQLLQGLSIGQTYTVTWEAANFGIDRGTSSYLGSNAIGVMLDGAFLGQGATLGLSSNWVRESLTFVATASSQQLSFRLAGFEKAYLGIDGIAVSTGVAPAVPEPGTWVLMGVGLIGLAGVSARRRA
;
A
#
# COMPACT_ATOMS: atom_id res chain seq x y z
N MET A 1 -33.83 -10.65 60.02
CA MET A 1 -33.23 -9.49 59.32
C MET A 1 -32.18 -10.01 58.35
N LYS A 2 -32.28 -9.58 57.09
CA LYS A 2 -31.50 -10.07 55.94
C LYS A 2 -30.09 -9.48 55.97
N SER A 3 -29.07 -10.26 55.63
CA SER A 3 -27.79 -9.74 55.13
C SER A 3 -27.36 -10.54 53.90
N VAL A 4 -27.17 -9.79 52.83
CA VAL A 4 -27.07 -10.18 51.41
C VAL A 4 -25.71 -10.78 51.10
N ARG A 5 -25.66 -11.83 50.27
CA ARG A 5 -24.44 -12.38 49.66
C ARG A 5 -24.26 -11.83 48.24
N ILE A 6 -23.08 -11.24 48.02
CA ILE A 6 -22.15 -11.34 46.87
C ILE A 6 -22.73 -11.22 45.45
N ALA A 7 -22.20 -10.26 44.67
CA ALA A 7 -21.67 -10.51 43.32
C ALA A 7 -20.84 -9.31 42.83
N ALA A 8 -19.51 -9.44 42.86
CA ALA A 8 -18.62 -8.56 42.12
C ALA A 8 -18.58 -9.04 40.65
N LEU A 9 -19.02 -8.18 39.73
CA LEU A 9 -19.01 -8.46 38.30
C LEU A 9 -17.65 -8.03 37.73
N PHE A 10 -16.77 -8.98 37.42
CA PHE A 10 -15.56 -8.72 36.64
C PHE A 10 -15.89 -8.87 35.15
N VAL A 11 -15.93 -7.76 34.42
CA VAL A 11 -15.98 -7.76 32.96
C VAL A 11 -14.54 -7.88 32.46
N LEU A 12 -14.15 -9.03 31.91
CA LEU A 12 -12.90 -9.16 31.15
C LEU A 12 -13.12 -8.54 29.75
N LEU A 13 -12.51 -7.39 29.52
CA LEU A 13 -12.38 -6.80 28.20
C LEU A 13 -11.24 -7.53 27.47
N LEU A 14 -11.57 -8.52 26.62
CA LEU A 14 -10.58 -9.09 25.69
C LEU A 14 -10.31 -8.06 24.58
N ALA A 15 -9.32 -7.20 24.79
CA ALA A 15 -8.72 -6.44 23.70
C ALA A 15 -7.91 -7.41 22.83
N SER A 16 -8.43 -7.78 21.67
CA SER A 16 -7.67 -8.48 20.64
C SER A 16 -6.59 -7.54 20.11
N ILE A 17 -5.36 -7.71 20.58
CA ILE A 17 -4.18 -7.04 20.03
C ILE A 17 -3.90 -7.70 18.68
N THR A 18 -4.33 -7.07 17.59
CA THR A 18 -3.84 -7.44 16.26
C THR A 18 -2.41 -6.92 16.14
N ALA A 19 -1.42 -7.80 16.32
CA ALA A 19 -0.05 -7.52 15.91
C ALA A 19 -0.05 -7.32 14.39
N ARG A 20 0.25 -6.11 13.91
CA ARG A 20 0.53 -5.90 12.49
C ARG A 20 1.97 -6.30 12.24
N ALA A 21 2.20 -7.16 11.25
CA ALA A 21 3.55 -7.43 10.78
C ALA A 21 4.18 -6.13 10.28
N GLU A 22 5.40 -5.85 10.72
CA GLU A 22 6.20 -4.72 10.25
C GLU A 22 6.50 -4.88 8.76
N SER A 23 6.58 -3.76 8.03
CA SER A 23 6.93 -3.79 6.62
C SER A 23 8.37 -4.27 6.44
N LEU A 24 8.61 -5.17 5.48
CA LEU A 24 9.95 -5.60 5.07
C LEU A 24 10.70 -4.54 4.24
N VAL A 25 9.99 -3.51 3.79
CA VAL A 25 10.55 -2.42 2.99
C VAL A 25 11.04 -1.32 3.92
N VAL A 26 12.28 -0.87 3.69
CA VAL A 26 12.84 0.32 4.31
C VAL A 26 12.44 1.57 3.52
N ASN A 27 12.06 2.64 4.21
CA ASN A 27 11.60 3.90 3.61
C ASN A 27 10.48 3.68 2.57
N GLY A 28 9.46 2.91 2.95
CA GLY A 28 8.27 2.68 2.13
C GLY A 28 7.52 3.97 1.76
N SER A 29 7.61 4.97 2.62
CA SER A 29 7.09 6.33 2.44
C SER A 29 7.80 7.18 1.39
N LEU A 30 8.88 6.65 0.78
CA LEU A 30 9.69 7.34 -0.22
C LEU A 30 10.08 8.78 0.16
N ASN A 31 10.30 9.01 1.46
CA ASN A 31 10.64 10.32 1.98
C ASN A 31 12.13 10.58 1.71
N GLY A 32 12.41 11.69 1.05
CA GLY A 32 13.75 12.07 0.62
C GLY A 32 13.84 13.52 0.19
N GLY A 33 15.02 13.92 -0.29
CA GLY A 33 15.19 15.21 -0.95
C GLY A 33 14.67 15.15 -2.39
N ILE A 34 14.17 16.27 -2.90
CA ILE A 34 13.85 16.43 -4.32
C ILE A 34 15.11 16.14 -5.15
N ALA A 35 15.00 15.19 -6.07
CA ALA A 35 16.13 14.72 -6.85
C ALA A 35 15.70 14.26 -8.25
N ASN A 36 16.43 14.72 -9.26
CA ASN A 36 16.27 14.32 -10.65
C ASN A 36 17.21 13.14 -10.94
N GLN A 37 16.69 12.08 -11.56
CA GLN A 37 17.40 10.82 -11.84
C GLN A 37 17.88 10.08 -10.57
N ASP A 38 17.18 10.25 -9.46
CA ASP A 38 17.51 9.57 -8.21
C ASP A 38 16.27 9.28 -7.36
N VAL A 39 16.40 8.28 -6.50
CA VAL A 39 15.35 7.80 -5.61
C VAL A 39 15.75 7.96 -4.14
N PRO A 40 14.78 7.97 -3.21
CA PRO A 40 15.07 8.14 -1.79
C PRO A 40 15.95 7.03 -1.22
N SER A 41 16.64 7.33 -0.11
CA SER A 41 17.51 6.38 0.56
C SER A 41 16.77 5.09 0.95
N GLY A 42 17.47 3.96 0.84
CA GLY A 42 16.89 2.62 0.96
C GLY A 42 16.41 2.03 -0.37
N TRP A 43 16.31 2.83 -1.43
CA TRP A 43 15.97 2.37 -2.77
C TRP A 43 17.14 2.54 -3.73
N THR A 44 17.04 1.93 -4.91
CA THR A 44 18.07 1.99 -5.95
C THR A 44 17.43 2.14 -7.32
N VAL A 45 17.96 3.04 -8.15
CA VAL A 45 17.62 3.13 -9.57
C VAL A 45 18.17 1.90 -10.29
N LEU A 46 17.31 1.19 -11.03
CA LEU A 46 17.64 -0.03 -11.75
C LEU A 46 17.58 0.14 -13.28
N GLU A 47 16.85 1.14 -13.77
CA GLU A 47 16.71 1.46 -15.19
C GLU A 47 16.17 2.90 -15.35
N GLY A 48 16.58 3.59 -16.42
CA GLY A 48 16.13 4.95 -16.72
C GLY A 48 16.53 5.95 -15.64
N THR A 49 15.69 6.97 -15.46
CA THR A 49 15.92 8.08 -14.53
C THR A 49 14.66 8.41 -13.70
N PRO A 50 14.17 7.50 -12.83
CA PRO A 50 13.11 7.85 -11.88
C PRO A 50 13.48 9.10 -11.07
N ASP A 51 12.47 9.87 -10.67
CA ASP A 51 12.69 11.13 -9.97
C ASP A 51 11.98 11.17 -8.62
N THR A 52 12.63 11.73 -7.60
CA THR A 52 12.00 12.03 -6.31
C THR A 52 11.39 13.43 -6.34
N MET A 53 10.09 13.53 -6.09
CA MET A 53 9.34 14.79 -6.24
C MET A 53 8.22 14.98 -5.22
N ASP A 54 7.58 16.15 -5.28
CA ASP A 54 6.41 16.52 -4.50
C ASP A 54 5.47 17.42 -5.35
N PRO A 55 4.34 17.94 -4.81
CA PRO A 55 3.37 18.73 -5.60
C PRO A 55 3.93 20.04 -6.15
N SER A 56 5.10 20.50 -5.68
CA SER A 56 5.75 21.74 -6.07
C SER A 56 7.01 21.56 -6.92
N ASN A 57 7.46 20.32 -7.13
CA ASN A 57 8.78 19.99 -7.68
C ASN A 57 8.73 18.82 -8.67
N ASN A 58 8.01 18.95 -9.79
CA ASN A 58 7.88 17.90 -10.81
C ASN A 58 9.24 17.44 -11.38
N ILE A 59 9.33 16.17 -11.77
CA ILE A 59 10.52 15.51 -12.36
C ILE A 59 11.82 15.75 -11.56
N GLY A 60 11.70 15.85 -10.24
CA GLY A 60 12.85 16.05 -9.37
C GLY A 60 13.56 17.41 -9.54
N VAL A 61 12.90 18.40 -10.13
CA VAL A 61 13.45 19.74 -10.34
C VAL A 61 12.76 20.73 -9.42
N SER A 62 13.55 21.39 -8.56
CA SER A 62 13.00 22.33 -7.59
C SER A 62 12.25 23.49 -8.25
N GLY A 63 11.00 23.72 -7.83
CA GLY A 63 10.12 24.77 -8.30
C GLY A 63 9.46 24.53 -9.67
N LEU A 64 9.73 23.39 -10.32
CA LEU A 64 9.12 23.08 -11.61
C LEU A 64 7.71 22.49 -11.41
N GLN A 65 6.69 23.10 -12.00
CA GLN A 65 5.28 22.68 -11.84
C GLN A 65 4.63 22.27 -13.17
N SER A 66 5.35 21.51 -14.00
CA SER A 66 4.89 21.06 -15.32
C SER A 66 3.99 19.81 -15.27
N PHE A 67 3.09 19.71 -14.28
CA PHE A 67 2.17 18.57 -14.18
C PHE A 67 1.04 18.68 -15.21
N GLY A 68 0.57 17.55 -15.73
CA GLY A 68 -0.57 17.51 -16.66
C GLY A 68 -1.92 17.82 -15.98
N VAL A 69 -2.02 17.55 -14.68
CA VAL A 69 -3.13 17.92 -13.81
C VAL A 69 -2.60 18.38 -12.45
N THR A 70 -3.41 19.12 -11.68
CA THR A 70 -3.00 19.58 -10.34
C THR A 70 -2.64 18.40 -9.42
N PRO A 71 -1.40 18.32 -8.93
CA PRO A 71 -0.97 17.22 -8.07
C PRO A 71 -1.53 17.39 -6.65
N THR A 72 -1.64 16.27 -5.93
CA THR A 72 -1.94 16.23 -4.49
C THR A 72 -0.92 15.34 -3.79
N PHE A 73 -0.80 15.48 -2.47
CA PHE A 73 -0.01 14.53 -1.67
C PHE A 73 -0.66 13.15 -1.66
N SER A 74 0.18 12.12 -1.60
CA SER A 74 -0.23 10.74 -1.31
C SER A 74 -0.91 10.67 0.07
N PHE A 75 -1.51 9.53 0.40
CA PHE A 75 -2.06 9.36 1.75
C PHE A 75 -0.96 9.20 2.81
N ASP A 76 0.25 8.78 2.40
CA ASP A 76 1.43 8.75 3.28
C ASP A 76 2.05 10.15 3.47
N GLY A 77 1.89 11.02 2.48
CA GLY A 77 2.39 12.39 2.47
C GLY A 77 3.86 12.48 2.06
N GLY A 78 4.45 13.68 2.15
CA GLY A 78 5.87 13.87 1.86
C GLY A 78 6.20 13.83 0.36
N THR A 79 7.32 13.19 0.02
CA THR A 79 7.78 13.03 -1.37
C THR A 79 7.40 11.66 -1.92
N TRP A 80 7.30 11.56 -3.24
CA TRP A 80 7.07 10.29 -3.95
C TRP A 80 8.08 10.11 -5.07
N VAL A 81 8.10 8.91 -5.67
CA VAL A 81 8.89 8.64 -6.88
C VAL A 81 8.01 8.69 -8.12
N GLY A 82 8.44 9.41 -9.14
CA GLY A 82 7.84 9.37 -10.47
C GLY A 82 8.53 8.36 -11.38
N LEU A 83 7.73 7.75 -12.24
CA LEU A 83 8.13 6.73 -13.20
C LEU A 83 7.54 7.05 -14.57
N GLY A 84 8.41 7.22 -15.56
CA GLY A 84 8.11 7.41 -16.96
C GLY A 84 8.24 6.12 -17.78
N ALA A 85 7.44 6.03 -18.84
CA ALA A 85 7.66 5.09 -19.92
C ALA A 85 7.21 5.67 -21.26
N ASP A 86 7.80 5.18 -22.35
CA ASP A 86 7.32 5.32 -23.73
C ASP A 86 7.75 4.10 -24.55
N ALA A 87 7.51 4.12 -25.88
CA ALA A 87 7.78 2.98 -26.77
C ALA A 87 9.23 2.45 -26.74
N GLY A 88 10.21 3.26 -26.32
CA GLY A 88 11.62 2.88 -26.24
C GLY A 88 12.26 3.11 -24.87
N TYR A 89 11.48 3.50 -23.87
CA TYR A 89 11.97 3.95 -22.58
C TYR A 89 11.11 3.43 -21.43
N VAL A 90 11.75 3.05 -20.33
CA VAL A 90 11.06 2.72 -19.08
C VAL A 90 11.96 3.05 -17.89
N GLU A 91 11.36 3.58 -16.84
CA GLU A 91 12.02 3.82 -15.57
C GLU A 91 11.74 2.68 -14.59
N ARG A 92 12.74 2.33 -13.79
CA ARG A 92 12.62 1.29 -12.77
C ARG A 92 13.47 1.61 -11.57
N PHE A 93 12.90 1.42 -10.38
CA PHE A 93 13.63 1.40 -9.12
C PHE A 93 13.22 0.21 -8.27
N GLY A 94 14.00 -0.13 -7.26
CA GLY A 94 13.70 -1.27 -6.40
C GLY A 94 14.54 -1.33 -5.13
N GLN A 95 14.21 -2.32 -4.30
CA GLN A 95 14.91 -2.64 -3.06
C GLN A 95 15.05 -4.15 -2.93
N LEU A 96 16.20 -4.61 -2.45
CA LEU A 96 16.42 -6.00 -2.11
C LEU A 96 15.69 -6.31 -0.79
N LEU A 97 14.61 -7.08 -0.85
CA LEU A 97 13.92 -7.56 0.34
C LEU A 97 14.76 -8.65 1.01
N GLN A 98 14.89 -8.60 2.33
CA GLN A 98 15.62 -9.60 3.12
C GLN A 98 14.70 -10.22 4.17
N GLY A 99 15.08 -11.39 4.69
CA GLY A 99 14.32 -12.06 5.76
C GLY A 99 13.03 -12.72 5.27
N LEU A 100 12.91 -12.99 3.97
CA LEU A 100 11.78 -13.70 3.42
C LEU A 100 11.83 -15.18 3.85
N SER A 101 10.66 -15.75 4.12
CA SER A 101 10.50 -17.19 4.37
C SER A 101 10.05 -17.88 3.09
N ILE A 102 10.85 -18.81 2.57
CA ILE A 102 10.53 -19.53 1.32
C ILE A 102 9.18 -20.25 1.48
N GLY A 103 8.29 -20.09 0.49
CA GLY A 103 6.93 -20.63 0.49
C GLY A 103 5.90 -19.76 1.23
N GLN A 104 6.33 -18.71 1.94
CA GLN A 104 5.41 -17.77 2.58
C GLN A 104 4.81 -16.81 1.55
N THR A 105 3.50 -16.55 1.66
CA THR A 105 2.82 -15.51 0.90
C THR A 105 2.99 -14.15 1.58
N TYR A 106 3.36 -13.15 0.79
CA TYR A 106 3.50 -11.76 1.16
C TYR A 106 2.54 -10.90 0.35
N THR A 107 2.06 -9.82 0.97
CA THR A 107 1.29 -8.78 0.29
C THR A 107 2.17 -7.56 0.13
N VAL A 108 2.33 -7.09 -1.10
CA VAL A 108 2.88 -5.78 -1.42
C VAL A 108 1.72 -4.80 -1.62
N THR A 109 1.77 -3.66 -0.96
CA THR A 109 0.83 -2.55 -1.13
C THR A 109 1.58 -1.29 -1.52
N TRP A 110 0.93 -0.42 -2.30
CA TRP A 110 1.48 0.88 -2.66
C TRP A 110 0.35 1.85 -2.98
N GLU A 111 0.70 3.12 -3.12
CA GLU A 111 -0.17 4.19 -3.58
C GLU A 111 0.28 4.62 -4.97
N ALA A 112 -0.67 4.87 -5.88
CA ALA A 112 -0.37 5.27 -7.25
C ALA A 112 -1.22 6.46 -7.68
N ALA A 113 -0.63 7.35 -8.48
CA ALA A 113 -1.31 8.48 -9.10
C ALA A 113 -0.77 8.75 -10.51
N ASN A 114 -1.58 9.37 -11.36
CA ASN A 114 -1.17 9.82 -12.67
C ASN A 114 -1.40 11.34 -12.79
N PHE A 115 -0.39 12.12 -12.41
CA PHE A 115 -0.40 13.57 -12.61
C PHE A 115 0.16 13.98 -13.97
N GLY A 116 0.94 13.10 -14.60
CA GLY A 116 1.58 13.32 -15.89
C GLY A 116 2.60 14.45 -15.90
N ILE A 117 3.19 14.66 -17.07
CA ILE A 117 4.09 15.78 -17.37
C ILE A 117 3.54 16.52 -18.59
N ASP A 118 3.30 17.82 -18.48
CA ASP A 118 2.95 18.69 -19.61
C ASP A 118 4.08 19.65 -19.95
N ARG A 119 4.78 19.34 -21.05
CA ARG A 119 5.87 20.13 -21.62
C ARG A 119 5.76 20.20 -23.16
N GLY A 120 4.53 20.29 -23.68
CA GLY A 120 4.25 20.36 -25.11
C GLY A 120 4.55 19.04 -25.84
N THR A 121 5.56 19.03 -26.72
CA THR A 121 5.88 17.83 -27.53
C THR A 121 6.53 16.71 -26.70
N SER A 122 7.11 17.05 -25.55
CA SER A 122 7.74 16.11 -24.63
C SER A 122 6.81 15.63 -23.51
N SER A 123 5.50 15.85 -23.63
CA SER A 123 4.54 15.50 -22.58
C SER A 123 4.36 13.99 -22.41
N TYR A 124 4.14 13.57 -21.15
CA TYR A 124 3.82 12.22 -20.73
C TYR A 124 2.44 12.23 -20.06
N LEU A 125 1.40 12.15 -20.87
CA LEU A 125 -0.01 12.34 -20.47
C LEU A 125 -0.86 11.06 -20.68
N GLY A 126 -0.22 9.97 -21.11
CA GLY A 126 -0.86 8.69 -21.35
C GLY A 126 -1.39 8.04 -20.08
N SER A 127 -2.29 7.07 -20.26
CA SER A 127 -2.76 6.21 -19.17
C SER A 127 -1.84 5.01 -19.02
N ASN A 128 -1.53 4.62 -17.78
CA ASN A 128 -0.69 3.46 -17.51
C ASN A 128 -0.97 2.90 -16.10
N ALA A 129 -0.31 1.82 -15.72
CA ALA A 129 -0.39 1.24 -14.37
C ALA A 129 1.01 1.10 -13.78
N ILE A 130 1.11 1.07 -12.45
CA ILE A 130 2.34 0.63 -11.77
C ILE A 130 2.40 -0.90 -11.86
N GLY A 131 3.47 -1.39 -12.47
CA GLY A 131 3.86 -2.78 -12.53
C GLY A 131 4.84 -3.14 -11.42
N VAL A 132 4.69 -4.34 -10.86
CA VAL A 132 5.54 -4.90 -9.83
C VAL A 132 6.35 -6.05 -10.42
N MET A 133 7.63 -6.09 -10.08
CA MET A 133 8.54 -7.16 -10.49
C MET A 133 9.23 -7.77 -9.28
N LEU A 134 9.49 -9.08 -9.39
CA LEU A 134 10.23 -9.84 -8.42
C LEU A 134 11.38 -10.55 -9.15
N ASP A 135 12.63 -10.26 -8.75
CA ASP A 135 13.85 -10.75 -9.40
C ASP A 135 13.88 -10.46 -10.92
N GLY A 136 13.32 -9.31 -11.31
CA GLY A 136 13.23 -8.87 -12.71
C GLY A 136 12.07 -9.49 -13.51
N ALA A 137 11.40 -10.52 -12.99
CA ALA A 137 10.20 -11.08 -13.59
C ALA A 137 8.96 -10.25 -13.26
N PHE A 138 8.09 -10.03 -14.24
CA PHE A 138 6.83 -9.30 -14.03
C PHE A 138 5.88 -10.13 -13.17
N LEU A 139 5.52 -9.62 -12.00
CA LEU A 139 4.60 -10.25 -11.06
C LEU A 139 3.15 -9.90 -11.38
N GLY A 140 2.89 -8.63 -11.70
CA GLY A 140 1.56 -8.09 -11.93
C GLY A 140 1.55 -6.56 -11.93
N GLN A 141 0.36 -5.97 -11.92
CA GLN A 141 0.17 -4.52 -11.91
C GLN A 141 -1.07 -4.11 -11.12
N GLY A 142 -1.15 -2.84 -10.73
CA GLY A 142 -2.37 -2.20 -10.22
C GLY A 142 -3.34 -1.81 -11.33
N ALA A 143 -4.33 -0.98 -11.02
CA ALA A 143 -5.25 -0.44 -12.00
C ALA A 143 -4.56 0.49 -13.00
N THR A 144 -5.06 0.54 -14.24
CA THR A 144 -4.67 1.55 -15.21
C THR A 144 -5.29 2.89 -14.83
N LEU A 145 -4.44 3.90 -14.64
CA LEU A 145 -4.80 5.25 -14.25
C LEU A 145 -4.66 6.19 -15.44
N GLY A 146 -5.74 6.87 -15.80
CA GLY A 146 -5.68 8.09 -16.60
C GLY A 146 -5.31 9.29 -15.73
N LEU A 147 -5.07 10.44 -16.37
CA LEU A 147 -4.77 11.69 -15.66
C LEU A 147 -5.84 12.01 -14.60
N SER A 148 -5.42 12.19 -13.36
CA SER A 148 -6.32 12.60 -12.28
C SER A 148 -5.53 13.22 -11.12
N SER A 149 -6.19 14.03 -10.31
CA SER A 149 -5.61 14.61 -9.09
C SER A 149 -5.62 13.65 -7.89
N ASN A 150 -6.01 12.38 -8.06
CA ASN A 150 -6.24 11.45 -6.96
C ASN A 150 -5.17 10.37 -6.89
N TRP A 151 -4.86 9.95 -5.67
CA TRP A 151 -4.12 8.73 -5.35
C TRP A 151 -5.09 7.56 -5.14
N VAL A 152 -4.68 6.37 -5.57
CA VAL A 152 -5.36 5.11 -5.27
C VAL A 152 -4.41 4.18 -4.54
N ARG A 153 -4.98 3.28 -3.73
CA ARG A 153 -4.19 2.21 -3.08
C ARG A 153 -4.32 0.92 -3.87
N GLU A 154 -3.20 0.27 -4.07
CA GLU A 154 -3.06 -0.92 -4.88
C GLU A 154 -2.38 -2.02 -4.06
N SER A 155 -2.60 -3.26 -4.45
CA SER A 155 -1.96 -4.39 -3.78
C SER A 155 -1.82 -5.60 -4.70
N LEU A 156 -0.75 -6.37 -4.48
CA LEU A 156 -0.55 -7.69 -5.07
C LEU A 156 0.02 -8.64 -4.02
N THR A 157 -0.10 -9.94 -4.29
CA THR A 157 0.52 -10.96 -3.46
C THR A 157 1.58 -11.71 -4.24
N PHE A 158 2.66 -12.12 -3.57
CA PHE A 158 3.64 -13.05 -4.12
C PHE A 158 4.01 -14.12 -3.10
N VAL A 159 4.50 -15.25 -3.59
CA VAL A 159 5.08 -16.31 -2.74
C VAL A 159 6.59 -16.19 -2.83
N ALA A 160 7.25 -16.09 -1.68
CA ALA A 160 8.70 -15.97 -1.67
C ALA A 160 9.36 -17.28 -2.12
N THR A 161 10.29 -17.21 -3.06
CA THR A 161 11.05 -18.36 -3.58
C THR A 161 12.49 -18.40 -3.07
N ALA A 162 12.95 -17.32 -2.46
CA ALA A 162 14.25 -17.21 -1.80
C ALA A 162 14.10 -16.40 -0.51
N SER A 163 15.12 -16.45 0.36
CA SER A 163 15.14 -15.65 1.60
C SER A 163 15.48 -14.17 1.35
N SER A 164 15.89 -13.84 0.14
CA SER A 164 16.15 -12.49 -0.35
C SER A 164 15.74 -12.40 -1.80
N GLN A 165 14.98 -11.36 -2.17
CA GLN A 165 14.47 -11.16 -3.54
C GLN A 165 14.41 -9.67 -3.88
N GLN A 166 14.71 -9.33 -5.12
CA GLN A 166 14.66 -7.96 -5.62
C GLN A 166 13.22 -7.59 -5.95
N LEU A 167 12.61 -6.76 -5.10
CA LEU A 167 11.35 -6.08 -5.42
C LEU A 167 11.67 -4.85 -6.27
N SER A 168 10.91 -4.62 -7.35
CA SER A 168 11.06 -3.39 -8.13
C SER A 168 9.75 -2.98 -8.80
N PHE A 169 9.68 -1.71 -9.20
CA PHE A 169 8.51 -1.09 -9.78
C PHE A 169 8.88 -0.35 -11.07
N ARG A 170 8.02 -0.45 -12.07
CA ARG A 170 8.08 0.29 -13.35
C ARG A 170 6.68 0.53 -13.87
N LEU A 171 6.50 1.34 -14.91
CA LEU A 171 5.21 1.37 -15.60
C LEU A 171 4.96 0.06 -16.36
N ALA A 172 3.74 -0.46 -16.27
CA ALA A 172 3.42 -1.79 -16.79
C ALA A 172 3.40 -1.83 -18.32
N GLY A 173 2.89 -0.77 -18.96
CA GLY A 173 2.92 -0.57 -20.41
C GLY A 173 3.96 0.45 -20.86
N PHE A 174 4.08 0.61 -22.18
CA PHE A 174 4.99 1.55 -22.86
C PHE A 174 4.26 2.76 -23.45
N GLU A 175 3.05 3.03 -22.96
CA GLU A 175 2.35 4.28 -23.28
C GLU A 175 3.11 5.45 -22.69
N LYS A 176 3.17 6.57 -23.43
CA LYS A 176 3.90 7.78 -23.03
C LYS A 176 3.24 8.44 -21.81
N ALA A 177 3.58 7.95 -20.62
CA ALA A 177 2.93 8.25 -19.35
C ALA A 177 3.96 8.44 -18.24
N TYR A 178 3.60 9.21 -17.21
CA TYR A 178 4.45 9.46 -16.06
C TYR A 178 3.61 9.42 -14.78
N LEU A 179 3.80 8.37 -13.97
CA LEU A 179 2.99 8.10 -12.78
C LEU A 179 3.82 8.26 -11.51
N GLY A 180 3.17 8.70 -10.44
CA GLY A 180 3.71 8.69 -9.09
C GLY A 180 3.41 7.37 -8.39
N ILE A 181 4.37 6.90 -7.59
CA ILE A 181 4.23 5.78 -6.65
C ILE A 181 4.71 6.21 -5.27
N ASP A 182 4.01 5.79 -4.21
CA ASP A 182 4.35 6.08 -2.81
C ASP A 182 3.82 5.00 -1.84
N GLY A 183 4.09 5.12 -0.54
CA GLY A 183 3.45 4.34 0.53
C GLY A 183 3.65 2.83 0.40
N ILE A 184 4.84 2.40 -0.03
CA ILE A 184 5.13 1.01 -0.32
C ILE A 184 5.31 0.21 0.97
N ALA A 185 4.59 -0.90 1.09
CA ALA A 185 4.77 -1.84 2.20
C ALA A 185 4.76 -3.28 1.71
N VAL A 186 5.53 -4.14 2.39
CA VAL A 186 5.51 -5.59 2.18
C VAL A 186 5.35 -6.26 3.53
N SER A 187 4.29 -7.04 3.73
CA SER A 187 4.03 -7.70 5.00
C SER A 187 3.51 -9.13 4.82
N THR A 188 3.68 -9.94 5.86
CA THR A 188 3.03 -11.25 5.93
C THR A 188 1.57 -11.07 6.29
N GLY A 189 0.69 -11.66 5.48
CA GLY A 189 -0.75 -11.63 5.71
C GLY A 189 -1.52 -11.21 4.47
N VAL A 190 -2.50 -12.03 4.10
CA VAL A 190 -3.72 -11.53 3.47
C VAL A 190 -4.34 -10.50 4.41
N ALA A 191 -4.89 -9.41 3.86
CA ALA A 191 -5.61 -8.39 4.62
C ALA A 191 -6.41 -9.03 5.76
N PRO A 192 -6.41 -8.46 6.99
CA PRO A 192 -7.02 -9.13 8.15
C PRO A 192 -8.41 -9.59 7.77
N ALA A 193 -8.66 -10.90 7.90
CA ALA A 193 -10.01 -11.43 7.74
C ALA A 193 -10.91 -10.53 8.58
N VAL A 194 -11.91 -9.92 7.94
CA VAL A 194 -12.93 -9.13 8.62
C VAL A 194 -13.34 -9.94 9.84
N PRO A 195 -13.13 -9.45 11.09
CA PRO A 195 -13.55 -10.20 12.26
C PRO A 195 -15.01 -10.51 12.02
N GLU A 196 -15.36 -11.80 11.90
CA GLU A 196 -16.76 -12.17 11.78
C GLU A 196 -17.45 -11.44 12.93
N PRO A 197 -18.41 -10.53 12.66
CA PRO A 197 -19.12 -9.83 13.72
C PRO A 197 -19.55 -10.93 14.68
N GLY A 198 -19.31 -10.77 15.99
CA GLY A 198 -19.47 -11.80 17.03
C GLY A 198 -20.90 -12.36 17.15
N THR A 199 -21.44 -12.84 16.04
CA THR A 199 -22.81 -13.24 15.76
C THR A 199 -23.07 -14.51 16.51
N TRP A 200 -22.07 -15.39 16.62
CA TRP A 200 -22.11 -16.55 17.50
C TRP A 200 -22.21 -16.18 18.98
N VAL A 201 -21.50 -15.13 19.41
CA VAL A 201 -21.56 -14.64 20.80
C VAL A 201 -22.89 -13.96 21.07
N LEU A 202 -23.36 -13.08 20.18
CA LEU A 202 -24.66 -12.41 20.30
C LEU A 202 -25.84 -13.39 20.20
N MET A 203 -25.74 -14.39 19.32
CA MET A 203 -26.73 -15.45 19.21
C MET A 203 -26.72 -16.35 20.46
N GLY A 204 -25.55 -16.70 20.99
CA GLY A 204 -25.42 -17.43 22.24
C GLY A 204 -26.03 -16.67 23.43
N VAL A 205 -25.71 -15.38 23.58
CA VAL A 205 -26.27 -14.51 24.62
C VAL A 205 -27.78 -14.34 24.44
N GLY A 206 -28.26 -14.17 23.21
CA GLY A 206 -29.69 -14.06 22.90
C GLY A 206 -30.48 -15.32 23.25
N LEU A 207 -29.95 -16.50 22.92
CA LEU A 207 -30.59 -17.78 23.24
C LEU A 207 -30.64 -18.05 24.75
N ILE A 208 -29.57 -17.74 25.48
CA ILE A 208 -29.53 -17.84 26.95
C ILE A 208 -30.52 -16.86 27.60
N GLY A 209 -30.60 -15.62 27.08
CA GLY A 209 -31.57 -14.63 27.52
C GLY A 209 -33.03 -15.09 27.36
N LEU A 210 -33.36 -15.71 26.22
CA LEU A 210 -34.69 -16.25 25.95
C LEU A 210 -35.02 -17.46 26.82
N ALA A 211 -34.05 -18.34 27.07
CA ALA A 211 -34.20 -19.47 27.99
C ALA A 211 -34.46 -19.00 29.44
N GLY A 212 -33.77 -17.94 29.89
CA GLY A 212 -33.98 -17.35 31.21
C GLY A 212 -35.35 -16.70 31.40
N VAL A 213 -35.88 -16.02 30.37
CA VAL A 213 -37.23 -15.41 30.41
C VAL A 213 -38.33 -16.47 30.39
N SER A 214 -38.15 -17.55 29.62
CA SER A 214 -39.13 -18.64 29.55
C SER A 214 -39.18 -19.49 30.83
N ALA A 215 -38.04 -19.71 31.50
CA ALA A 215 -38.00 -20.37 32.81
C ALA A 215 -38.71 -19.57 33.92
N ARG A 216 -38.64 -18.23 33.89
CA ARG A 216 -39.33 -17.36 34.85
C ARG A 216 -40.85 -17.31 34.70
N ARG A 217 -41.39 -17.72 33.55
CA ARG A 217 -42.85 -17.76 33.32
C ARG A 217 -43.50 -19.09 33.75
N ARG A 218 -42.70 -20.07 34.18
CA ARG A 218 -43.15 -21.40 34.61
C ARG A 218 -43.00 -21.66 36.11
N ALA A 219 -42.52 -20.68 36.87
CA ALA A 219 -42.51 -20.66 38.33
C ALA A 219 -43.53 -19.64 38.81
#